data_AF-A0A165LBU7-F1
#
_entry.id   AF-A0A165LBU7-F1
#
_cell.length_a   1.000
_cell.length_b   1.000
_cell.length_c   1.000
_cell.angle_alpha   90.00
_cell.angle_beta   90.00
_cell.angle_gamma   90.00
#
_symmetry.space_group_name_H-M   'P 1'
#
loop_
_entity.id
_entity.type
_entity.pdbx_description
1 polymer ?
#
loop_
_entity_poly.entity_id
_entity_poly.type
_entity_poly.pdbx_seq_one_letter_code
_entity_poly.pdbx_strand_id
1 'polypeptide(L)' 'MPLFGPRKFPVPIMGPLYPFFIAAGISLYGVTKLQSLMLQTDEFKNDPRNPYAAANAKKDAH' A
#
# COMPACT_ATOMS: atom_id res chain seq x y z
N MET A 1 -37.02 1.03 19.38
CA MET A 1 -35.74 1.66 19.00
C MET A 1 -35.00 2.06 20.27
N PRO A 2 -33.71 1.74 20.44
CA PRO A 2 -32.94 2.29 21.56
C PRO A 2 -32.95 3.82 21.48
N LEU A 3 -33.37 4.48 22.56
CA LEU A 3 -33.61 5.94 22.65
C LEU A 3 -32.33 6.78 22.60
N PHE A 4 -31.17 6.14 22.75
CA PHE A 4 -29.85 6.71 22.57
C PHE A 4 -29.17 5.80 21.54
N GLY A 5 -28.63 6.37 20.47
CA GLY A 5 -28.07 5.64 19.32
C GLY A 5 -27.08 4.52 19.69
N PRO A 6 -26.63 3.70 18.71
CA PRO A 6 -25.84 2.51 18.97
C PRO A 6 -24.68 2.81 19.93
N ARG A 7 -24.73 2.19 21.12
CA ARG A 7 -23.73 2.40 22.18
C ARG A 7 -22.42 1.75 21.74
N LYS A 8 -21.32 2.52 21.72
CA LYS A 8 -19.98 1.98 21.43
C LYS A 8 -19.51 1.13 22.61
N PHE A 9 -19.48 -0.18 22.45
CA PHE A 9 -18.95 -1.11 23.45
C PHE A 9 -17.42 -1.21 23.31
N PRO A 10 -16.64 -1.11 24.40
CA PRO A 10 -15.19 -1.24 24.36
C PRO A 10 -14.79 -2.71 24.21
N VAL A 11 -14.88 -3.24 22.99
CA VAL A 11 -14.35 -4.56 22.65
C VAL A 11 -12.84 -4.48 22.39
N PRO A 12 -12.04 -5.46 22.85
CA PRO A 12 -10.59 -5.47 22.63
C PRO A 12 -10.28 -5.82 21.16
N ILE A 13 -10.22 -4.80 20.30
CA ILE A 13 -9.97 -4.95 18.85
C ILE A 13 -8.48 -5.18 18.56
N MET A 14 -7.61 -4.41 19.21
CA MET A 14 -6.18 -4.42 18.91
C MET A 14 -5.46 -5.69 19.37
N GLY A 15 -5.95 -6.35 20.42
CA GLY A 15 -5.36 -7.58 20.96
C GLY A 15 -5.34 -8.75 19.96
N PRO A 16 -6.47 -9.14 19.35
CA PRO A 16 -6.49 -10.20 18.34
C PRO A 16 -6.08 -9.72 16.94
N LEU A 17 -6.26 -8.45 16.60
CA LEU A 17 -6.05 -7.98 15.22
C LEU A 17 -4.63 -7.47 14.90
N TYR A 18 -3.77 -7.22 15.90
CA TYR A 18 -2.42 -6.73 15.64
C TYR A 18 -1.59 -7.58 14.65
N PRO A 19 -1.61 -8.93 14.63
CA PRO A 19 -0.81 -9.68 13.66
C PRO A 19 -1.26 -9.44 12.22
N PHE A 20 -2.56 -9.19 11.99
CA PHE A 20 -3.09 -8.88 10.67
C PHE A 20 -2.69 -7.47 10.21
N PHE A 21 -2.68 -6.50 11.12
CA PHE A 21 -2.18 -5.16 10.81
C PHE A 21 -0.69 -5.18 10.47
N ILE A 22 0.12 -5.96 11.21
CA ILE A 22 1.54 -6.15 10.90
C ILE A 22 1.71 -6.82 9.54
N ALA A 23 0.99 -7.92 9.29
CA ALA A 23 1.03 -8.61 8.00
C ALA A 23 0.65 -7.68 6.84
N ALA A 24 -0.41 -6.89 7.00
CA ALA A 24 -0.82 -5.89 6.00
C ALA A 24 0.29 -4.86 5.76
N GLY A 25 0.94 -4.36 6.81
CA GLY A 25 2.08 -3.44 6.69
C GLY A 25 3.24 -4.06 5.92
N ILE A 26 3.60 -5.30 6.22
CA ILE A 26 4.67 -6.04 5.53
C ILE A 26 4.31 -6.26 4.06
N SER A 27 3.09 -6.72 3.76
CA SER A 27 2.64 -6.97 2.41
C SER A 27 2.59 -5.69 1.58
N LEU A 28 2.09 -4.59 2.13
CA LEU A 28 2.07 -3.29 1.43
C LEU A 28 3.48 -2.80 1.13
N TYR A 29 4.41 -2.93 2.08
CA TYR A 29 5.80 -2.59 1.84
C TYR A 29 6.46 -3.48 0.77
N GLY A 30 6.21 -4.79 0.83
CA GLY A 30 6.69 -5.73 -0.19
C GLY A 30 6.16 -5.41 -1.59
N VAL A 31 4.84 -5.20 -1.71
CA VAL A 31 4.17 -4.92 -2.98
C VAL A 31 4.62 -3.58 -3.56
N THR A 32 4.73 -2.52 -2.75
CA THR A 32 5.19 -1.21 -3.25
C THR A 32 6.61 -1.26 -3.78
N LYS A 33 7.50 -2.05 -3.15
CA LYS A 33 8.86 -2.28 -3.68
C LYS A 33 8.87 -3.10 -4.96
N LEU A 34 8.10 -4.19 -5.01
CA LEU A 34 8.00 -5.03 -6.21
C LEU A 34 7.43 -4.23 -7.38
N GLN A 35 6.38 -3.45 -7.16
CA GLN A 35 5.81 -2.56 -8.18
C GLN A 35 6.83 -1.55 -8.70
N SER A 36 7.61 -0.93 -7.80
CA SER A 36 8.65 0.02 -8.20
C SER A 36 9.72 -0.62 -9.11
N LEU A 37 10.06 -1.89 -8.88
CA LEU A 37 11.00 -2.63 -9.72
C LEU A 37 10.37 -3.04 -11.06
N MET A 38 9.12 -3.53 -11.04
CA MET A 38 8.42 -3.94 -12.26
C MET A 38 8.17 -2.76 -13.22
N LEU A 39 7.94 -1.57 -12.68
CA LEU A 39 7.74 -0.35 -13.47
C LEU A 39 9.05 0.23 -14.03
N GLN A 40 10.21 -0.38 -13.72
CA GLN A 40 11.52 -0.02 -14.25
C GLN A 40 12.02 -0.98 -15.34
N THR A 41 11.31 -2.08 -15.61
CA THR A 41 11.69 -3.01 -16.69
C THR A 41 11.46 -2.37 -18.05
N ASP A 42 12.21 -2.82 -19.07
CA ASP A 42 12.20 -2.24 -20.42
C ASP A 42 10.80 -2.23 -21.07
N GLU A 43 9.94 -3.18 -20.69
CA GLU A 43 8.57 -3.31 -21.18
C GLU A 43 7.63 -2.21 -20.64
N PHE A 44 7.78 -1.82 -19.37
CA PHE A 44 6.86 -0.87 -18.69
C PHE A 44 7.46 0.51 -18.47
N LYS A 45 8.76 0.68 -18.69
CA LYS A 45 9.47 1.95 -18.51
C LYS A 45 9.01 3.04 -19.50
N ASN A 46 8.65 2.64 -20.71
CA ASN A 46 8.22 3.56 -21.78
C ASN A 46 6.69 3.66 -21.93
N ASP A 47 5.91 3.03 -21.04
CA ASP A 47 4.46 3.13 -21.09
C ASP A 47 3.99 4.52 -20.60
N PRO A 48 3.24 5.29 -21.40
CA PRO A 48 2.72 6.61 -21.00
C PRO A 48 1.78 6.56 -19.78
N ARG A 49 1.29 5.38 -19.39
CA ARG A 49 0.48 5.15 -18.19
C ARG A 49 1.29 4.91 -16.93
N ASN A 50 2.60 4.74 -17.05
CA ASN A 50 3.46 4.50 -15.90
C ASN A 50 3.65 5.80 -15.10
N PRO A 51 3.12 5.90 -13.87
CA PRO A 51 3.26 7.10 -13.05
C PRO A 51 4.72 7.36 -12.64
N TYR A 52 5.59 6.35 -12.75
CA TYR A 52 7.02 6.48 -12.46
C TYR A 52 7.85 6.83 -13.69
N ALA A 53 7.28 7.02 -14.89
CA ALA A 53 8.02 7.36 -16.10
C ALA A 53 8.93 8.61 -15.90
N ALA A 54 8.40 9.66 -15.27
CA ALA A 54 9.17 10.88 -14.97
C ALA A 54 10.23 10.69 -13.87
N ALA A 55 10.00 9.78 -12.91
CA ALA A 55 10.95 9.47 -11.85
C ALA A 55 12.06 8.52 -12.33
N ASN A 56 11.75 7.62 -13.25
CA ASN A 56 12.69 6.71 -13.89
C ASN A 56 13.59 7.47 -14.87
N ALA A 57 13.04 8.32 -15.73
CA ALA A 57 13.83 9.17 -16.63
C ALA A 57 14.86 10.05 -15.88
N LYS A 58 14.53 10.51 -14.66
CA LYS A 58 15.47 11.23 -13.78
C LYS A 58 16.54 10.34 -13.14
N LYS A 59 16.23 9.07 -12.88
CA LYS A 59 17.22 8.08 -12.38
C LYS A 59 18.17 7.61 -13.47
N ASP A 60 17.72 7.54 -14.72
CA ASP A 60 18.57 7.20 -15.88
C ASP A 60 19.42 8.38 -16.38
N ALA A 61 19.03 9.61 -16.04
CA ALA A 61 19.77 10.83 -16.39
C ALA A 61 20.91 11.17 -15.42
N HIS A 62 21.11 10.37 -14.37
CA HIS A 62 22.23 10.48 -13.42
C HIS A 62 23.13 9.24 -13.56
#